data_AF-A0A2A4KFQ4-F1
#
_entry.id   AF-A0A2A4KFQ4-F1
#
_cell.length_a   1.000
_cell.length_b   1.000
_cell.length_c   1.000
_cell.angle_alpha   90.00
_cell.angle_beta   90.00
_cell.angle_gamma   90.00
#
_symmetry.space_group_name_H-M   'P 1'
#
loop_
_entity.id
_entity.type
_entity.pdbx_description
1 polymer ?
#
loop_
_entity_poly.entity_id
_entity_poly.type
_entity_poly.pdbx_seq_one_letter_code
_entity_poly.pdbx_strand_id
1 'polypeptide(L)'
;MFAGQVGIRSDYFPQSDTAGFDARSASFLSFVGLPHSEVFTSREDVEAPYPAGLDAISLARRFDHYGIPCPAESRSWWMLGYLSTSLIALDPASGKVYAFPEGLDSYIPLHRDVESLVYALVEFRKLEVDHDNDVDPEELSARLKETVGAFDSTPFAEEDAQWNLSLEELEHGIWYHRSQGKGYAGVVPSGWSLIHDRPPRSSLWRARVTAT
;
A
#
# COMPACT_ATOMS: atom_id res chain seq x y z
N MET A 1 -31.72 -1.64 13.95
CA MET A 1 -30.58 -1.11 14.73
C MET A 1 -29.50 -2.17 14.67
N PHE A 2 -28.61 -2.10 13.69
CA PHE A 2 -27.48 -3.03 13.57
C PHE A 2 -26.21 -2.22 13.82
N ALA A 3 -25.58 -2.46 14.95
CA ALA A 3 -24.21 -2.01 15.19
C ALA A 3 -23.31 -2.86 14.29
N GLY A 4 -22.85 -2.25 13.19
CA GLY A 4 -21.85 -2.85 12.32
C GLY A 4 -20.52 -2.89 13.06
N GLN A 5 -20.06 -4.08 13.40
CA GLN A 5 -18.75 -4.30 13.97
C GLN A 5 -17.72 -4.10 12.83
N VAL A 6 -17.12 -2.91 12.77
CA VAL A 6 -16.05 -2.59 11.81
C VAL A 6 -14.78 -3.28 12.31
N GLY A 7 -14.51 -4.47 11.78
CA GLY A 7 -13.26 -5.19 12.06
C GLY A 7 -12.11 -4.56 11.28
N ILE A 8 -11.08 -4.08 11.98
CA ILE A 8 -9.78 -3.81 11.37
C ILE A 8 -9.17 -5.17 11.05
N ARG A 9 -9.06 -5.52 9.77
CA ARG A 9 -8.27 -6.68 9.35
C ARG A 9 -6.80 -6.26 9.33
N SER A 10 -5.97 -7.00 10.06
CA SER A 10 -4.53 -6.79 10.10
C SER A 10 -3.83 -7.98 9.49
N ASP A 11 -2.92 -7.73 8.56
CA ASP A 11 -2.24 -8.79 7.81
C ASP A 11 -0.87 -9.10 8.42
N TYR A 12 -0.58 -10.38 8.64
CA TYR A 12 0.65 -10.85 9.29
C TYR A 12 1.81 -10.87 8.29
N PHE A 13 2.93 -10.21 8.64
CA PHE A 13 4.17 -10.29 7.86
C PHE A 13 5.04 -11.46 8.36
N PRO A 14 5.52 -12.34 7.46
CA PRO A 14 6.38 -13.46 7.85
C PRO A 14 7.71 -12.94 8.44
N GLN A 15 8.16 -13.55 9.54
CA GLN A 15 9.50 -13.34 10.07
C GLN A 15 10.51 -13.96 9.09
N SER A 16 11.30 -13.13 8.40
CA SER A 16 12.48 -13.60 7.67
C SER A 16 13.71 -13.44 8.56
N ASP A 17 14.49 -14.51 8.73
CA ASP A 17 15.81 -14.50 9.40
C ASP A 17 16.87 -13.81 8.52
N THR A 18 16.57 -12.61 8.05
CA THR A 18 17.45 -11.80 7.20
C THR A 18 18.33 -10.93 8.08
N ALA A 19 19.62 -11.26 8.12
CA ALA A 19 20.64 -10.45 8.78
C ALA A 19 20.65 -9.01 8.23
N GLY A 20 20.74 -8.01 9.12
CA GLY A 20 20.77 -6.58 8.76
C GLY A 20 19.45 -5.84 8.93
N PHE A 21 18.51 -6.40 9.71
CA PHE A 21 17.15 -5.90 9.85
C PHE A 21 16.93 -5.16 11.20
N ASP A 22 16.12 -4.09 11.19
CA ASP A 22 15.66 -3.39 12.40
C ASP A 22 14.71 -4.26 13.22
N ALA A 23 15.22 -5.00 14.21
CA ALA A 23 14.46 -5.98 14.99
C ALA A 23 13.11 -5.47 15.54
N ARG A 24 12.98 -4.16 15.81
CA ARG A 24 11.72 -3.56 16.27
C ARG A 24 10.63 -3.62 15.19
N SER A 25 10.94 -3.24 13.95
CA SER A 25 9.98 -3.20 12.84
C SER A 25 9.42 -4.58 12.47
N ALA A 26 10.23 -5.65 12.44
CA ALA A 26 9.77 -7.01 12.13
C ALA A 26 8.97 -7.58 13.29
N SER A 27 9.43 -7.34 14.52
CA SER A 27 8.65 -7.74 15.69
C SER A 27 7.28 -7.09 15.61
N PHE A 28 7.21 -5.78 15.40
CA PHE A 28 5.95 -5.04 15.27
C PHE A 28 5.06 -5.60 14.15
N LEU A 29 5.58 -5.73 12.92
CA LEU A 29 4.80 -6.25 11.79
C LEU A 29 4.35 -7.70 11.99
N SER A 30 5.13 -8.52 12.70
CA SER A 30 4.73 -9.89 13.03
C SER A 30 3.66 -9.93 14.12
N PHE A 31 3.70 -9.05 15.13
CA PHE A 31 2.71 -9.09 16.22
C PHE A 31 1.43 -8.32 15.90
N VAL A 32 1.56 -7.19 15.21
CA VAL A 32 0.47 -6.23 14.97
C VAL A 32 -0.07 -6.38 13.56
N GLY A 33 0.79 -6.59 12.56
CA GLY A 33 0.43 -6.53 11.14
C GLY A 33 0.23 -5.11 10.61
N LEU A 34 -0.26 -5.00 9.37
CA LEU A 34 -0.68 -3.72 8.78
C LEU A 34 -2.21 -3.65 8.66
N PRO A 35 -2.85 -2.53 9.05
CA PRO A 35 -4.25 -2.29 8.73
C PRO A 35 -4.48 -2.31 7.22
N HIS A 36 -5.67 -2.72 6.80
CA HIS A 36 -6.10 -2.69 5.40
C HIS A 36 -7.38 -1.85 5.27
N SER A 37 -7.46 -0.97 4.26
CA SER A 37 -8.65 -0.20 3.90
C SER A 37 -8.74 -0.01 2.37
N GLU A 38 -9.80 0.66 1.89
CA GLU A 38 -9.91 0.99 0.45
C GLU A 38 -8.79 1.94 -0.02
N VAL A 39 -8.29 2.80 0.87
CA VAL A 39 -7.24 3.79 0.55
C VAL A 39 -5.85 3.22 0.78
N PHE A 40 -5.68 2.36 1.80
CA PHE A 40 -4.43 1.63 2.02
C PHE A 40 -4.63 0.14 1.78
N THR A 41 -4.17 -0.31 0.61
CA THR A 41 -4.08 -1.74 0.31
C THR A 41 -2.76 -2.25 0.88
N SER A 42 -2.82 -2.77 2.10
CA SER A 42 -1.78 -3.63 2.66
C SER A 42 -1.41 -4.70 1.62
N ARG A 43 -0.17 -5.16 1.63
CA ARG A 43 0.28 -6.29 0.81
C ARG A 43 -0.35 -7.60 1.29
N GLU A 44 -1.66 -7.67 1.15
CA GLU A 44 -2.47 -8.86 1.17
C GLU A 44 -2.31 -9.39 -0.26
N ASP A 45 -1.36 -10.31 -0.43
CA ASP A 45 -1.60 -11.58 -1.12
C ASP A 45 -0.33 -12.10 -1.82
N VAL A 46 0.18 -13.21 -1.29
CA VAL A 46 1.18 -14.08 -1.91
C VAL A 46 0.57 -14.86 -3.09
N GLU A 47 -0.75 -14.73 -3.35
CA GLU A 47 -1.48 -15.36 -4.47
C GLU A 47 -1.70 -14.46 -5.70
N ALA A 48 -1.20 -13.21 -5.74
CA ALA A 48 -1.03 -12.56 -7.03
C ALA A 48 -0.17 -13.48 -7.92
N PRO A 49 -0.52 -13.70 -9.21
CA PRO A 49 0.10 -14.72 -10.07
C PRO A 49 1.50 -14.28 -10.52
N TYR A 50 2.36 -13.98 -9.55
CA TYR A 50 3.76 -13.78 -9.78
C TYR A 50 4.37 -15.12 -10.17
N PRO A 51 5.31 -15.13 -11.12
CA PRO A 51 6.04 -16.34 -11.46
C PRO A 51 6.61 -16.98 -10.20
N ALA A 52 6.53 -18.31 -10.12
CA ALA A 52 7.17 -19.05 -9.04
C ALA A 52 8.67 -18.65 -8.95
N GLY A 53 9.07 -18.08 -7.81
CA GLY A 53 10.44 -17.59 -7.58
C GLY A 53 10.62 -16.07 -7.63
N LEU A 54 9.58 -15.28 -7.92
CA LEU A 54 9.63 -13.83 -7.69
C LEU A 54 9.50 -13.55 -6.19
N ASP A 55 10.54 -13.01 -5.57
CA ASP A 55 10.42 -12.42 -4.25
C ASP A 55 9.60 -11.13 -4.36
N ALA A 56 8.32 -11.21 -4.01
CA ALA A 56 7.38 -10.10 -4.03
C ALA A 56 7.55 -9.15 -2.83
N ILE A 57 8.47 -9.42 -1.90
CA ILE A 57 8.78 -8.52 -0.77
C ILE A 57 9.78 -7.46 -1.23
N SER A 58 10.87 -7.89 -1.86
CA SER A 58 11.94 -6.98 -2.29
C SER A 58 11.52 -6.08 -3.46
N LEU A 59 11.72 -4.77 -3.31
CA LEU A 59 11.45 -3.79 -4.37
C LEU A 59 12.16 -4.10 -5.68
N ALA A 60 13.45 -4.48 -5.62
CA ALA A 60 14.25 -4.74 -6.81
C ALA A 60 13.60 -5.73 -7.77
N ARG A 61 13.11 -6.86 -7.25
CA ARG A 61 12.52 -7.92 -8.08
C ARG A 61 11.25 -7.46 -8.77
N ARG A 62 10.43 -6.68 -8.07
CA ARG A 62 9.21 -6.08 -8.62
C ARG A 62 9.55 -5.06 -9.71
N PHE A 63 10.48 -4.15 -9.43
CA PHE A 63 10.88 -3.11 -10.37
C PHE A 63 11.55 -3.71 -11.62
N ASP A 64 12.43 -4.70 -11.45
CA ASP A 64 13.05 -5.43 -12.57
C ASP A 64 11.98 -6.13 -13.42
N HIS A 65 10.96 -6.73 -12.80
CA HIS A 65 9.87 -7.42 -13.51
C HIS A 65 9.05 -6.47 -14.41
N TYR A 66 8.82 -5.24 -13.95
CA TYR A 66 8.09 -4.22 -14.71
C TYR A 66 8.98 -3.35 -15.60
N GLY A 67 10.31 -3.55 -15.57
CA GLY A 67 11.27 -2.76 -16.36
C GLY A 67 11.42 -1.32 -15.87
N ILE A 68 11.23 -1.09 -14.56
CA ILE A 68 11.19 0.26 -13.97
C ILE A 68 12.47 0.53 -13.20
N PRO A 69 13.09 1.72 -13.35
CA PRO A 69 14.28 2.08 -12.60
C PRO A 69 14.03 2.04 -11.09
N CYS A 70 14.87 1.30 -10.36
CA CYS A 70 14.86 1.24 -8.91
C CYS A 70 16.16 1.87 -8.39
N PRO A 71 16.10 2.93 -7.57
CA PRO A 71 17.28 3.52 -6.93
C PRO A 71 18.12 2.46 -6.22
N ALA A 72 19.45 2.55 -6.32
CA ALA A 72 20.35 1.48 -5.90
C ALA A 72 20.20 1.14 -4.41
N GLU A 73 20.01 2.15 -3.58
CA GLU A 73 19.83 2.04 -2.15
C GLU A 73 18.50 1.38 -1.75
N SER A 74 17.44 1.56 -2.54
CA SER A 74 16.11 1.04 -2.24
C SER A 74 15.85 -0.36 -2.79
N ARG A 75 16.78 -0.92 -3.55
CA ARG A 75 16.66 -2.27 -4.12
C ARG A 75 16.38 -3.36 -3.08
N SER A 76 16.88 -3.19 -1.86
CA SER A 76 16.70 -4.13 -0.75
C SER A 76 15.47 -3.85 0.13
N TRP A 77 14.75 -2.76 -0.14
CA TRP A 77 13.61 -2.34 0.66
C TRP A 77 12.40 -3.23 0.43
N TRP A 78 11.54 -3.29 1.44
CA TRP A 78 10.40 -4.18 1.47
C TRP A 78 9.13 -3.43 1.14
N MET A 79 8.38 -3.95 0.18
CA MET A 79 7.05 -3.44 -0.14
C MET A 79 6.07 -3.75 0.99
N LEU A 80 5.43 -2.71 1.53
CA LEU A 80 4.41 -2.81 2.56
C LEU A 80 2.99 -2.80 1.99
N GLY A 81 2.77 -2.08 0.89
CA GLY A 81 1.45 -1.93 0.28
C GLY A 81 1.38 -0.73 -0.65
N TYR A 82 0.17 -0.25 -0.89
CA TYR A 82 -0.12 0.98 -1.62
C TYR A 82 -0.99 1.91 -0.80
N LEU A 83 -0.64 3.20 -0.76
CA LEU A 83 -1.47 4.28 -0.23
C LEU A 83 -1.92 5.14 -1.42
N SER A 84 -3.20 5.12 -1.75
CA SER A 84 -3.71 5.69 -3.00
C SER A 84 -2.95 5.13 -4.21
N THR A 85 -2.25 5.97 -5.00
CA THR A 85 -1.46 5.55 -6.16
C THR A 85 0.02 5.28 -5.84
N SER A 86 0.43 5.50 -4.60
CA SER A 86 1.84 5.45 -4.20
C SER A 86 2.21 4.12 -3.57
N LEU A 87 3.31 3.52 -4.03
CA LEU A 87 3.85 2.32 -3.42
C LEU A 87 4.53 2.70 -2.10
N ILE A 88 4.25 1.96 -1.04
CA ILE A 88 4.86 2.16 0.27
C ILE A 88 5.90 1.09 0.54
N ALA A 89 7.10 1.51 0.98
CA ALA A 89 8.21 0.61 1.26
C ALA A 89 8.92 0.92 2.57
N LEU A 90 9.46 -0.12 3.20
CA LEU A 90 10.28 -0.09 4.41
C LEU A 90 11.75 -0.28 4.04
N ASP A 91 12.62 0.60 4.51
CA ASP A 91 14.05 0.33 4.57
C ASP A 91 14.35 -0.59 5.76
N PRO A 92 14.70 -1.87 5.54
CA PRO A 92 14.94 -2.82 6.63
C PRO A 92 16.15 -2.44 7.49
N ALA A 93 17.10 -1.67 6.96
CA ALA A 93 18.30 -1.30 7.70
C ALA A 93 18.05 -0.15 8.70
N SER A 94 17.21 0.82 8.33
CA SER A 94 16.91 1.99 9.17
C SER A 94 15.55 1.94 9.86
N GLY A 95 14.64 1.07 9.42
CA GLY A 95 13.26 1.00 9.88
C GLY A 95 12.34 2.09 9.31
N LYS A 96 12.88 3.01 8.48
CA LYS A 96 12.12 4.14 7.92
C LYS A 96 11.19 3.71 6.79
N VAL A 97 10.08 4.43 6.65
CA VAL A 97 9.08 4.16 5.62
C VAL A 97 9.10 5.27 4.58
N TYR A 98 9.02 4.86 3.32
CA TYR A 98 9.07 5.72 2.15
C TYR A 98 7.88 5.47 1.23
N ALA A 99 7.47 6.50 0.50
CA ALA A 99 6.54 6.39 -0.60
C ALA A 99 7.29 6.52 -1.93
N PHE A 100 6.85 5.77 -2.94
CA PHE A 100 7.21 5.93 -4.34
C PHE A 100 5.96 6.45 -5.07
N PRO A 101 5.84 7.77 -5.25
CA PRO A 101 4.68 8.35 -5.91
C PRO A 101 4.58 7.92 -7.37
N GLU A 102 3.35 7.77 -7.85
CA GLU A 102 3.13 7.47 -9.27
C GLU A 102 3.71 8.58 -10.15
N GLY A 103 4.47 8.18 -11.18
CA GLY A 103 5.06 9.12 -12.15
C GLY A 103 6.35 9.79 -11.69
N LEU A 104 6.85 9.48 -10.49
CA LEU A 104 8.18 9.91 -10.04
C LEU A 104 9.20 8.77 -10.15
N ASP A 105 10.42 9.13 -10.56
CA ASP A 105 11.57 8.22 -10.63
C ASP A 105 12.29 8.06 -9.27
N SER A 106 11.73 8.63 -8.20
CA SER A 106 12.31 8.69 -6.86
C SER A 106 11.31 8.37 -5.77
N TYR A 107 11.81 8.26 -4.54
CA TYR A 107 11.01 8.08 -3.33
C TYR A 107 11.06 9.32 -2.45
N ILE A 108 10.06 9.46 -1.60
CA ILE A 108 9.96 10.50 -0.57
C ILE A 108 9.82 9.86 0.82
N PRO A 109 10.39 10.46 1.88
CA PRO A 109 10.13 10.03 3.25
C PRO A 109 8.64 10.09 3.58
N LEU A 110 8.10 9.04 4.21
CA LEU A 110 6.70 8.99 4.59
C LEU A 110 6.52 8.94 6.11
N HIS A 111 7.22 8.03 6.79
CA HIS A 111 7.21 7.92 8.24
C HIS A 111 8.60 7.61 8.79
N ARG A 112 8.84 8.03 10.04
CA ARG A 112 10.09 7.71 10.73
C ARG A 112 10.29 6.21 10.98
N ASP A 113 9.19 5.47 11.11
CA ASP A 113 9.15 4.04 11.40
C ASP A 113 7.78 3.41 11.08
N VAL A 114 7.72 2.08 11.14
CA VAL A 114 6.48 1.31 10.91
C VAL A 114 5.40 1.60 11.93
N GLU A 115 5.76 1.83 13.20
CA GLU A 115 4.79 2.16 14.24
C GLU A 115 4.03 3.45 13.92
N SER A 116 4.75 4.45 13.41
CA SER A 116 4.18 5.71 12.94
C SER A 116 3.28 5.55 11.73
N LEU A 117 3.65 4.67 10.78
CA LEU A 117 2.76 4.31 9.67
C LEU A 117 1.46 3.67 10.19
N VAL A 118 1.55 2.66 11.06
CA VAL A 118 0.36 1.97 11.58
C VAL A 118 -0.52 2.91 12.40
N TYR A 119 0.08 3.78 13.22
CA TYR A 119 -0.66 4.80 13.94
C TYR A 119 -1.45 5.71 12.99
N ALA A 120 -0.79 6.22 11.93
CA ALA A 120 -1.44 7.05 10.93
C ALA A 120 -2.58 6.32 10.20
N LEU A 121 -2.39 5.06 9.82
CA LEU A 121 -3.42 4.24 9.19
C LEU A 121 -4.63 4.00 10.11
N VAL A 122 -4.40 3.83 11.42
CA VAL A 122 -5.48 3.67 12.41
C VAL A 122 -6.26 4.97 12.60
N GLU A 123 -5.58 6.11 12.75
CA GLU A 123 -6.25 7.41 12.86
C GLU A 123 -7.00 7.76 11.57
N PHE A 124 -6.40 7.44 10.43
CA PHE A 124 -7.04 7.59 9.13
C PHE A 124 -8.28 6.73 8.98
N ARG A 125 -8.29 5.50 9.52
CA ARG A 125 -9.51 4.66 9.52
C ARG A 125 -10.65 5.30 10.31
N LYS A 126 -10.37 6.02 11.40
CA LYS A 126 -11.39 6.77 12.14
C LYS A 126 -11.91 7.94 11.31
N LEU A 127 -11.02 8.61 10.59
CA LEU A 127 -11.39 9.66 9.64
C LEU A 127 -12.32 9.12 8.56
N GLU A 128 -12.01 7.97 7.93
CA GLU A 128 -12.89 7.35 6.94
C GLU A 128 -14.30 7.10 7.49
N VAL A 129 -14.39 6.59 8.73
CA VAL A 129 -15.68 6.36 9.40
C VAL A 129 -16.43 7.67 9.66
N ASP A 130 -15.76 8.72 10.11
CA ASP A 130 -16.42 10.01 10.37
C ASP A 130 -16.84 10.70 9.07
N HIS A 131 -16.06 10.55 8.00
CA HIS A 131 -16.41 11.03 6.67
C HIS A 131 -17.68 10.34 6.12
N ASP A 132 -17.81 9.01 6.33
CA ASP A 132 -19.04 8.26 5.99
C ASP A 132 -20.27 8.73 6.82
N ASN A 133 -20.05 9.47 7.91
CA ASN A 133 -21.09 10.09 8.73
C ASN A 133 -21.25 11.60 8.46
N ASP A 134 -20.84 12.06 7.27
CA ASP A 134 -21.00 13.43 6.78
C ASP A 134 -20.31 14.51 7.64
N VAL A 135 -19.21 14.17 8.32
CA VAL A 135 -18.34 15.16 8.96
C VAL A 135 -17.54 15.92 7.89
N ASP A 136 -17.33 17.22 8.11
CA ASP A 136 -16.69 18.12 7.16
C ASP A 136 -15.25 17.67 6.79
N PRO A 137 -14.93 17.48 5.49
CA PRO A 137 -13.61 17.04 5.03
C PRO A 137 -12.43 17.91 5.49
N GLU A 138 -12.61 19.24 5.56
CA GLU A 138 -11.55 20.15 6.02
C GLU A 138 -11.27 19.96 7.52
N GLU A 139 -12.32 19.85 8.34
CA GLU A 139 -12.20 19.51 9.77
C GLU A 139 -11.47 18.17 9.98
N LEU A 140 -11.83 17.17 9.20
CA LEU A 140 -11.22 15.84 9.26
C LEU A 140 -9.73 15.86 8.90
N SER A 141 -9.36 16.53 7.81
CA SER A 141 -7.98 16.72 7.36
C SER A 141 -7.14 17.43 8.42
N ALA A 142 -7.65 18.54 8.98
CA ALA A 142 -6.98 19.29 10.03
C ALA A 142 -6.73 18.42 11.28
N ARG A 143 -7.75 17.66 11.71
CA ARG A 143 -7.66 16.76 12.87
C ARG A 143 -6.65 15.64 12.67
N LEU A 144 -6.57 15.05 11.46
CA LEU A 144 -5.58 14.03 11.15
C LEU A 144 -4.17 14.61 11.17
N LYS A 145 -3.96 15.78 10.53
CA LYS A 145 -2.67 16.49 10.52
C LYS A 145 -2.19 16.79 11.93
N GLU A 146 -3.08 17.28 12.81
CA GLU A 146 -2.75 17.53 14.21
C GLU A 146 -2.38 16.24 14.95
N THR A 147 -3.25 15.23 14.89
CA THR A 147 -3.11 14.00 15.68
C THR A 147 -1.90 13.18 15.25
N VAL A 148 -1.77 12.93 13.95
CA VAL A 148 -0.65 12.17 13.38
C VAL A 148 0.62 13.00 13.43
N GLY A 149 0.56 14.31 13.14
CA GLY A 149 1.72 15.21 13.17
C GLY A 149 2.35 15.36 14.54
N ALA A 150 1.54 15.32 15.60
CA ALA A 150 2.03 15.30 16.98
C ALA A 150 2.76 13.99 17.32
N PHE A 151 2.37 12.87 16.70
CA PHE A 151 3.05 11.59 16.86
C PHE A 151 4.29 11.51 15.97
N ASP A 152 4.21 11.85 14.69
CA ASP A 152 5.25 11.87 13.67
C ASP A 152 5.03 13.04 12.72
N SER A 153 5.99 13.96 12.63
CA SER A 153 5.88 15.14 11.76
C SER A 153 6.23 14.85 10.30
N THR A 154 6.88 13.71 10.01
CA THR A 154 7.35 13.33 8.66
C THR A 154 6.24 13.34 7.59
N PRO A 155 5.04 12.78 7.84
CA PRO A 155 3.93 12.69 6.88
C PRO A 155 3.50 14.00 6.23
N PHE A 156 3.69 15.12 6.92
CA PHE A 156 3.17 16.43 6.54
C PHE A 156 4.28 17.48 6.38
N ALA A 157 5.54 17.05 6.34
CA ALA A 157 6.69 17.94 6.33
C ALA A 157 6.80 18.77 5.04
N GLU A 158 6.39 18.19 3.91
CA GLU A 158 6.43 18.82 2.59
C GLU A 158 5.01 18.93 2.02
N GLU A 159 4.74 19.97 1.23
CA GLU A 159 3.44 20.21 0.61
C GLU A 159 3.03 19.04 -0.32
N ASP A 160 3.99 18.48 -1.06
CA ASP A 160 3.81 17.35 -1.98
C ASP A 160 3.90 15.97 -1.31
N ALA A 161 3.93 15.91 0.03
CA ALA A 161 3.92 14.65 0.75
C ALA A 161 2.64 13.85 0.46
N GLN A 162 2.77 12.52 0.33
CA GLN A 162 1.67 11.63 -0.07
C GLN A 162 0.40 11.79 0.79
N TRP A 163 0.55 12.05 2.09
CA TRP A 163 -0.58 12.27 2.97
C TRP A 163 -1.28 13.61 2.72
N ASN A 164 -0.54 14.68 2.43
CA ASN A 164 -1.13 15.97 2.06
C ASN A 164 -1.95 15.84 0.77
N LEU A 165 -1.39 15.21 -0.27
CA LEU A 165 -2.12 14.94 -1.52
C LEU A 165 -3.39 14.11 -1.30
N SER A 166 -3.32 13.09 -0.45
CA SER A 166 -4.48 12.23 -0.15
C SER A 166 -5.58 12.99 0.61
N LEU A 167 -5.20 13.95 1.46
CA LEU A 167 -6.15 14.80 2.18
C LEU A 167 -6.75 15.89 1.28
N GLU A 168 -5.98 16.45 0.34
CA GLU A 168 -6.52 17.35 -0.69
C GLU A 168 -7.54 16.65 -1.60
N GLU A 169 -7.32 15.38 -1.95
CA GLU A 169 -8.31 14.58 -2.68
C GLU A 169 -9.63 14.43 -1.89
N LEU A 170 -9.53 14.25 -0.57
CA LEU A 170 -10.67 14.19 0.33
C LEU A 170 -11.41 15.54 0.39
N GLU A 171 -10.69 16.63 0.63
CA GLU A 171 -11.24 17.99 0.72
C GLU A 171 -11.95 18.42 -0.58
N HIS A 172 -11.43 18.02 -1.73
CA HIS A 172 -12.05 18.27 -3.03
C HIS A 172 -13.16 17.28 -3.43
N GLY A 173 -13.50 16.31 -2.56
CA GLY A 173 -14.54 15.30 -2.82
C GLY A 173 -14.20 14.29 -3.92
N ILE A 174 -12.92 14.19 -4.31
CA ILE A 174 -12.44 13.29 -5.37
C ILE A 174 -12.55 11.82 -4.91
N TRP A 175 -12.49 11.56 -3.60
CA TRP A 175 -12.65 10.22 -3.01
C TRP A 175 -13.93 9.47 -3.45
N TYR A 176 -15.08 10.15 -3.57
CA TYR A 176 -16.34 9.51 -3.97
C TYR A 176 -16.35 9.03 -5.42
N HIS A 177 -15.59 9.67 -6.30
CA HIS A 177 -15.45 9.21 -7.69
C HIS A 177 -14.62 7.92 -7.78
N ARG A 178 -13.73 7.67 -6.82
CA ARG A 178 -12.91 6.44 -6.75
C ARG A 178 -13.67 5.27 -6.14
N SER A 179 -14.53 5.48 -5.13
CA SER A 179 -15.28 4.40 -4.45
C SER A 179 -16.52 3.88 -5.21
N GLN A 180 -17.18 4.70 -6.02
CA GLN A 180 -18.33 4.28 -6.86
C GLN A 180 -17.91 3.48 -8.12
N GLY A 181 -16.61 3.46 -8.44
CA GLY A 181 -16.02 2.60 -9.46
C GLY A 181 -15.66 1.24 -8.86
N LYS A 182 -16.59 0.27 -8.90
CA LYS A 182 -16.41 -1.15 -8.57
C LYS A 182 -14.95 -1.63 -8.42
N GLY A 183 -14.54 -1.86 -7.17
CA GLY A 183 -13.51 -2.83 -6.77
C GLY A 183 -12.11 -2.62 -7.36
N TYR A 184 -11.18 -2.14 -6.55
CA TYR A 184 -9.74 -2.34 -6.78
C TYR A 184 -9.39 -3.83 -6.59
N ALA A 185 -9.80 -4.66 -7.55
CA ALA A 185 -9.11 -5.91 -7.80
C ALA A 185 -7.79 -5.58 -8.51
N GLY A 186 -6.75 -5.26 -7.73
CA GLY A 186 -5.36 -5.22 -8.20
C GLY A 186 -5.08 -4.35 -9.42
N VAL A 187 -5.71 -3.17 -9.52
CA VAL A 187 -5.44 -2.24 -10.62
C VAL A 187 -4.13 -1.53 -10.34
N VAL A 188 -3.10 -1.91 -11.09
CA VAL A 188 -1.86 -1.15 -11.21
C VAL A 188 -2.19 0.22 -11.85
N PRO A 189 -1.77 1.36 -11.28
CA PRO A 189 -2.18 2.71 -11.73
C PRO A 189 -1.82 3.02 -13.19
N SER A 190 -2.55 3.94 -13.81
CA SER A 190 -2.56 4.19 -15.27
C SER A 190 -1.25 4.71 -15.89
N GLY A 191 -0.27 5.14 -15.09
CA GLY A 191 1.12 5.37 -15.53
C GLY A 191 1.98 4.11 -15.59
N TRP A 192 1.46 3.01 -15.05
CA TRP A 192 2.06 1.68 -14.98
C TRP A 192 1.20 0.72 -15.81
N SER A 193 1.28 0.82 -17.14
CA SER A 193 0.46 -0.02 -18.02
C SER A 193 0.81 -1.50 -17.87
N LEU A 194 -0.02 -2.25 -17.12
CA LEU A 194 -0.09 -3.71 -17.21
C LEU A 194 -0.86 -4.09 -18.47
N ILE A 195 -0.13 -4.70 -19.41
CA ILE A 195 -0.66 -5.51 -20.49
C ILE A 195 -1.53 -6.61 -19.87
N HIS A 196 -2.85 -6.42 -19.90
CA HIS A 196 -3.80 -7.50 -19.65
C HIS A 196 -3.78 -8.46 -20.85
N ASP A 197 -2.92 -9.47 -20.84
CA ASP A 197 -3.18 -10.67 -21.63
C ASP A 197 -4.16 -11.56 -20.86
N ARG A 198 -5.46 -11.37 -21.15
CA ARG A 198 -6.43 -12.43 -20.88
C ARG A 198 -6.06 -13.60 -21.79
N PRO A 199 -5.88 -14.84 -21.29
CA PRO A 199 -5.98 -15.98 -22.19
C PRO A 199 -7.42 -16.02 -22.73
N PRO A 200 -7.63 -16.17 -24.05
CA PRO A 200 -8.97 -16.24 -24.60
C PRO A 200 -9.68 -17.48 -24.04
N ARG A 201 -10.84 -17.27 -23.40
CA ARG A 201 -11.74 -18.36 -23.03
C ARG A 201 -12.29 -19.00 -24.30
N SER A 202 -11.93 -20.27 -24.45
CA SER A 202 -12.61 -21.33 -25.21
C SER A 202 -12.89 -21.10 -26.69
N SER A 203 -12.16 -21.83 -27.53
CA SER A 203 -12.81 -22.76 -28.46
C SER A 203 -11.90 -23.98 -28.68
N LEU A 204 -12.47 -25.15 -28.39
CA LEU A 204 -12.29 -26.43 -29.09
C LEU A 204 -10.88 -26.73 -29.61
N TRP A 205 -10.22 -27.79 -29.13
CA TRP A 205 -9.81 -28.95 -29.95
C TRP A 205 -9.46 -30.13 -29.05
N ARG A 206 -9.78 -31.32 -29.56
CA ARG A 206 -9.89 -32.61 -28.90
C ARG A 206 -8.56 -33.12 -28.33
N ALA A 207 -8.64 -33.73 -27.16
CA ALA A 207 -7.71 -34.77 -26.76
C ALA A 207 -7.82 -35.97 -27.74
N ARG A 208 -6.68 -36.43 -28.25
CA ARG A 208 -6.49 -37.84 -28.59
C ARG A 208 -5.09 -38.25 -28.17
N VAL A 209 -5.02 -39.05 -27.11
CA VAL A 209 -3.87 -39.87 -26.75
C VAL A 209 -4.12 -41.26 -27.31
N THR A 210 -3.18 -41.75 -28.11
CA THR A 210 -2.77 -43.16 -28.27
C THR A 210 -1.35 -43.06 -28.84
N ALA A 211 -0.29 -43.20 -28.03
CA ALA A 211 0.33 -44.45 -27.61
C ALA A 211 0.95 -45.24 -28.79
N THR A 212 2.29 -45.23 -28.82
CA THR A 212 3.26 -46.03 -29.62
C THR A 212 3.23 -45.93 -31.14
#